data_AF-A0A967HC80-F1
#
_entry.id   AF-A0A967HC80-F1
#
_cell.length_a   1.000
_cell.length_b   1.000
_cell.length_c   1.000
_cell.angle_alpha   90.00
_cell.angle_beta   90.00
_cell.angle_gamma   90.00
#
_symmetry.space_group_name_H-M   'P 1'
#
loop_
_entity.id
_entity.type
_entity.pdbx_description
1 polymer ?
#
loop_
_entity_poly.entity_id
_entity_poly.type
_entity_poly.pdbx_seq_one_letter_code
_entity_poly.pdbx_strand_id
1 'polypeptide(L)'
;PLTRLVASHHGDYLVPRHDGTILAGSTMEEVGFDRTVTDGAAAAIHDEAASLAPDLRSARPAERWADVRPVSDDTLPILGPDPELDGLFYATGAG
;
A
#
# COMPACT_ATOMS: atom_id res chain seq x y z
N PRO A 1 3.65 -17.34 15.04
CA PRO A 1 2.96 -16.11 14.62
C PRO A 1 3.94 -15.02 14.16
N LEU A 2 3.63 -14.35 13.04
CA LEU A 2 4.35 -13.17 12.58
C LEU A 2 4.21 -12.04 13.60
N THR A 3 5.33 -11.50 14.08
CA THR A 3 5.37 -10.46 15.12
C THR A 3 6.17 -9.23 14.70
N ARG A 4 6.75 -9.25 13.50
CA ARG A 4 7.57 -8.17 12.94
C ARG A 4 7.20 -7.96 11.48
N LEU A 5 7.46 -6.75 11.00
CA LEU A 5 7.43 -6.43 9.57
C LEU A 5 8.35 -7.39 8.82
N VAL A 6 7.84 -7.96 7.73
CA VAL A 6 8.64 -8.65 6.71
C VAL A 6 8.50 -7.85 5.43
N ALA A 7 9.60 -7.60 4.72
CA ALA A 7 9.59 -6.92 3.43
C ALA A 7 10.50 -7.68 2.45
N SER A 8 10.03 -7.84 1.21
CA SER A 8 10.81 -8.38 0.10
C SER A 8 11.68 -7.27 -0.52
N HIS A 9 12.70 -7.65 -1.29
CA HIS A 9 13.48 -6.69 -2.08
C HIS A 9 12.68 -6.04 -3.22
N HIS A 10 11.51 -6.60 -3.55
CA HIS A 10 10.64 -6.14 -4.64
C HIS A 10 9.54 -5.20 -4.17
N GLY A 11 9.48 -4.89 -2.86
CA GLY A 11 8.55 -3.92 -2.30
C GLY A 11 7.30 -4.52 -1.64
N ASP A 12 7.19 -5.85 -1.66
CA ASP A 12 6.10 -6.56 -0.97
C ASP A 12 6.36 -6.61 0.53
N TYR A 13 5.29 -6.59 1.33
CA TYR A 13 5.43 -6.59 2.78
C TYR A 13 4.29 -7.30 3.50
N LEU A 14 4.62 -7.79 4.70
CA LEU A 14 3.68 -8.31 5.69
C LEU A 14 3.80 -7.49 6.97
N VAL A 15 2.71 -6.83 7.37
CA VAL A 15 2.63 -6.04 8.60
C VAL A 15 1.67 -6.75 9.56
N PRO A 16 2.17 -7.40 10.63
CA PRO A 16 1.30 -7.98 11.65
C PRO A 16 0.62 -6.88 12.46
N ARG A 17 -0.66 -7.09 12.78
CA ARG A 17 -1.48 -6.21 13.62
C ARG A 17 -1.73 -6.85 14.99
N HIS A 18 -2.08 -6.04 15.97
CA HIS A 18 -2.28 -6.49 17.36
C HIS A 18 -3.47 -7.45 17.51
N ASP A 19 -4.47 -7.36 16.63
CA ASP A 19 -5.63 -8.25 16.61
C ASP A 19 -5.35 -9.62 15.96
N GLY A 20 -4.11 -9.88 15.55
CA GLY A 20 -3.70 -11.12 14.90
C GLY A 20 -3.91 -11.14 13.38
N THR A 21 -4.46 -10.07 12.78
CA THR A 21 -4.51 -9.93 11.32
C THR A 21 -3.14 -9.56 10.75
N ILE A 22 -2.94 -9.86 9.47
CA ILE A 22 -1.73 -9.50 8.73
C ILE A 22 -2.15 -8.68 7.52
N LEU A 23 -1.61 -7.47 7.41
CA LEU A 23 -1.72 -6.68 6.19
C LEU A 23 -0.65 -7.13 5.21
N ALA A 24 -1.07 -7.51 4.00
CA ALA A 24 -0.19 -7.84 2.88
C ALA A 24 -0.41 -6.83 1.74
N GLY A 25 0.66 -6.38 1.11
CA GLY A 25 0.61 -5.46 0.00
C GLY A 25 2.00 -5.18 -0.58
N SER A 26 2.11 -4.37 -1.64
CA SER A 26 1.02 -3.69 -2.35
C SER A 26 1.25 -3.70 -3.86
N THR A 27 0.19 -3.52 -4.67
CA THR A 27 0.34 -3.26 -6.11
C THR A 27 0.53 -1.77 -6.40
N MET A 28 1.04 -1.46 -7.58
CA MET A 28 1.16 -0.10 -8.12
C MET A 28 0.70 -0.11 -9.58
N GLU A 29 -0.28 0.72 -9.90
CA GLU A 29 -1.02 0.70 -11.16
C GLU A 29 -1.36 2.13 -11.58
N GLU A 30 -1.20 2.45 -12.87
CA GLU A 30 -1.52 3.76 -13.46
C GLU A 30 -2.94 3.74 -14.05
N VAL A 31 -3.94 3.71 -13.16
CA VAL A 31 -5.37 3.57 -13.52
C VAL A 31 -6.22 4.78 -13.12
N GLY A 32 -5.59 5.90 -12.76
CA GLY A 32 -6.27 7.11 -12.30
C GLY A 32 -6.91 6.91 -10.93
N PHE A 33 -8.19 7.27 -10.81
CA PHE A 33 -8.95 7.18 -9.54
C PHE A 33 -9.79 5.90 -9.41
N ASP A 34 -9.58 4.91 -10.29
CA ASP A 34 -10.24 3.61 -10.14
C ASP A 34 -9.69 2.90 -8.89
N ARG A 35 -10.61 2.52 -7.99
CA ARG A 35 -10.31 1.83 -6.72
C ARG A 35 -10.91 0.42 -6.71
N THR A 36 -11.17 -0.14 -7.88
CA THR A 36 -11.66 -1.50 -8.03
C THR A 36 -10.55 -2.48 -7.68
N VAL A 37 -10.79 -3.36 -6.71
CA VAL A 37 -9.91 -4.48 -6.44
C VAL A 37 -10.11 -5.53 -7.54
N THR A 38 -9.04 -5.85 -8.26
CA THR A 38 -9.08 -6.95 -9.24
C THR A 38 -8.76 -8.28 -8.57
N ASP A 39 -9.41 -9.36 -9.02
CA ASP A 39 -9.11 -10.71 -8.52
C ASP A 39 -7.66 -11.13 -8.82
N GLY A 40 -7.09 -10.64 -9.93
CA GLY A 40 -5.69 -10.87 -10.29
C GLY A 40 -4.71 -10.23 -9.29
N ALA A 41 -4.89 -8.94 -8.95
CA ALA A 41 -4.07 -8.27 -7.96
C ALA A 41 -4.20 -8.91 -6.57
N ALA A 42 -5.43 -9.27 -6.18
CA ALA A 42 -5.67 -9.94 -4.91
C ALA A 42 -5.00 -11.33 -4.83
N ALA A 43 -5.05 -12.11 -5.91
CA ALA A 43 -4.37 -13.40 -5.99
C ALA A 43 -2.84 -13.24 -5.95
N ALA A 44 -2.29 -12.28 -6.69
CA ALA A 44 -0.85 -12.01 -6.70
C ALA A 44 -0.31 -11.64 -5.30
N ILE A 45 -1.00 -10.73 -4.58
CA ILE A 45 -0.63 -10.39 -3.19
C ILE A 45 -0.73 -11.62 -2.28
N HIS A 46 -1.74 -12.47 -2.45
CA HIS A 46 -1.90 -13.66 -1.62
C HIS A 46 -0.80 -14.69 -1.85
N ASP A 47 -0.44 -14.93 -3.11
CA ASP A 47 0.64 -15.83 -3.48
C ASP A 47 2.00 -15.35 -2.95
N GLU A 48 2.27 -14.05 -3.05
CA GLU A 48 3.49 -13.45 -2.52
C GLU A 48 3.53 -13.51 -0.98
N ALA A 49 2.41 -13.20 -0.32
CA ALA A 49 2.30 -13.35 1.13
C ALA A 49 2.59 -14.79 1.58
N ALA A 50 2.10 -15.78 0.82
CA ALA A 50 2.37 -17.20 1.06
C ALA A 50 3.80 -17.63 0.68
N SER A 51 4.51 -16.86 -0.14
CA SER A 51 5.94 -17.04 -0.42
C SER A 51 6.78 -16.64 0.80
N LEU A 52 6.45 -15.50 1.40
CA LEU A 52 7.14 -14.94 2.57
C LEU A 52 6.79 -15.66 3.87
N ALA A 53 5.54 -16.14 4.00
CA ALA A 53 5.04 -16.85 5.16
C ALA A 53 4.09 -17.98 4.73
N PRO A 54 4.59 -19.23 4.58
CA PRO A 54 3.84 -20.36 4.03
C PRO A 54 2.50 -20.66 4.71
N ASP A 55 2.36 -20.38 6.00
CA ASP A 55 1.12 -20.57 6.76
C ASP A 55 -0.05 -19.73 6.20
N LEU A 56 0.24 -18.62 5.51
CA LEU A 56 -0.76 -17.75 4.88
C LEU A 56 -1.41 -18.36 3.63
N ARG A 57 -0.86 -19.44 3.08
CA ARG A 57 -1.41 -20.10 1.88
C ARG A 57 -2.87 -20.54 2.06
N SER A 58 -3.25 -20.92 3.27
CA SER A 58 -4.61 -21.35 3.61
C SER A 58 -5.47 -20.24 4.23
N ALA A 59 -4.88 -19.07 4.50
CA ALA A 59 -5.58 -17.96 5.10
C ALA A 59 -6.60 -17.36 4.13
N ARG A 60 -7.74 -16.94 4.66
CA ARG A 60 -8.75 -16.19 3.90
C ARG A 60 -8.59 -14.69 4.19
N PRO A 61 -8.57 -13.83 3.16
CA PRO A 61 -8.58 -12.40 3.38
C PRO A 61 -9.82 -11.98 4.17
N ALA A 62 -9.62 -11.24 5.27
CA ALA A 62 -10.71 -10.63 6.02
C ALA A 62 -11.29 -9.41 5.27
N GLU A 63 -10.42 -8.68 4.57
CA GLU A 63 -10.76 -7.49 3.81
C GLU A 63 -9.82 -7.36 2.59
N ARG A 64 -10.27 -6.66 1.55
CA ARG A 64 -9.48 -6.25 0.39
C ARG A 64 -9.89 -4.84 0.00
N TRP A 65 -8.93 -3.99 -0.33
CA TRP A 65 -9.19 -2.63 -0.78
C TRP A 65 -8.11 -2.17 -1.75
N ALA A 66 -8.41 -1.11 -2.49
CA ALA A 66 -7.48 -0.34 -3.28
C ALA A 66 -7.67 1.14 -2.94
N ASP A 67 -6.58 1.92 -2.98
CA ASP A 67 -6.61 3.35 -2.72
C ASP A 67 -5.60 4.08 -3.60
N VAL A 68 -5.77 5.40 -3.71
CA VAL A 68 -4.95 6.25 -4.58
C VAL A 68 -3.83 6.89 -3.77
N ARG A 69 -2.59 6.71 -4.23
CA ARG A 69 -1.42 7.38 -3.66
C ARG A 69 -1.32 8.79 -4.25
N PRO A 70 -1.26 9.86 -3.44
CA PRO A 70 -1.09 11.22 -3.95
C PRO A 70 0.37 11.44 -4.35
N VAL A 71 0.71 11.08 -5.59
CA VAL A 71 2.05 11.25 -6.17
C VAL A 71 2.07 12.53 -7.00
N SER A 72 3.10 13.36 -6.83
CA SER A 72 3.35 14.51 -7.69
C SER A 72 4.04 14.10 -8.99
N ASP A 73 4.00 14.97 -10.02
CA ASP A 73 4.65 14.71 -11.31
C ASP A 73 6.16 14.45 -11.19
N ASP A 74 6.82 15.06 -10.20
CA ASP A 74 8.25 14.89 -9.92
C ASP A 74 8.56 13.87 -8.82
N THR A 75 7.52 13.20 -8.29
CA THR A 75 7.58 12.22 -7.19
C THR A 75 8.08 12.74 -5.85
N LEU A 76 8.21 14.07 -5.69
CA LEU A 76 8.60 14.71 -4.45
C LEU A 76 7.39 15.28 -3.70
N PRO A 77 7.35 15.19 -2.35
CA PRO A 77 6.30 15.85 -1.58
C PRO A 77 6.23 17.36 -1.84
N ILE A 78 5.00 17.88 -1.95
CA ILE A 78 4.73 19.31 -2.07
C ILE A 78 4.53 19.86 -0.66
N LEU A 79 5.56 20.55 -0.16
CA LEU A 79 5.62 21.10 1.19
C LEU A 79 6.06 22.57 1.17
N GLY A 80 5.24 23.46 1.71
CA GLY A 80 5.62 24.87 1.87
C GLY A 80 4.50 25.87 1.58
N PRO A 81 4.78 27.18 1.71
CA PRO A 81 3.82 28.23 1.44
C PRO A 81 3.52 28.36 -0.06
N ASP A 82 2.34 28.86 -0.38
CA ASP A 82 1.99 29.29 -1.73
C ASP A 82 2.80 30.55 -2.12
N PRO A 83 3.32 30.64 -3.37
CA PRO A 83 4.15 31.76 -3.79
C PRO A 83 3.38 33.08 -3.99
N GLU A 84 2.05 33.03 -4.15
CA GLU A 84 1.21 34.19 -4.47
C GLU A 84 0.21 34.52 -3.36
N LEU A 85 -0.23 33.53 -2.58
CA LEU A 85 -1.26 33.67 -1.56
C LEU A 85 -0.69 33.60 -0.15
N ASP A 86 -0.62 34.76 0.50
CA ASP A 86 -0.16 34.85 1.89
C ASP A 86 -1.05 34.03 2.84
N GLY A 87 -0.40 33.24 3.70
CA GLY A 87 -1.05 32.34 4.66
C GLY A 87 -1.53 30.99 4.11
N LEU A 88 -1.40 30.69 2.81
CA LEU A 88 -1.69 29.35 2.26
C LEU A 88 -0.45 28.45 2.29
N PHE A 89 -0.62 27.19 2.71
CA PHE A 89 0.44 26.18 2.78
C PHE A 89 -0.02 24.84 2.20
N TYR A 90 0.91 24.15 1.54
CA TYR A 90 0.74 22.81 1.01
C TYR A 90 1.47 21.77 1.88
N ALA A 91 0.83 20.61 2.05
CA ALA A 91 1.40 19.43 2.67
C ALA A 91 0.78 18.15 2.06
N THR A 92 1.20 17.83 0.83
CA THR A 92 0.65 16.73 0.03
C THR A 92 1.75 16.09 -0.84
N GLY A 93 1.41 15.16 -1.73
CA GLY A 93 2.35 14.61 -2.72
C GLY A 93 3.31 13.54 -2.16
N ALA A 94 3.04 12.99 -0.98
CA ALA A 94 3.91 12.02 -0.30
C ALA A 94 3.56 10.55 -0.62
N GLY A 95 2.86 10.32 -1.74
CA GLY A 95 2.44 9.01 -2.22
C GLY A 95 3.57 8.15 -2.77
#